data_AF-A0A6M8J8Y9-F1
#
_entry.id   AF-A0A6M8J8Y9-F1
#
_cell.length_a   1.000
_cell.length_b   1.000
_cell.length_c   1.000
_cell.angle_alpha   90.00
_cell.angle_beta   90.00
_cell.angle_gamma   90.00
#
_symmetry.space_group_name_H-M   'P 1'
#
loop_
_entity.id
_entity.type
_entity.pdbx_description
1 polymer ?
#
loop_
_entity_poly.entity_id
_entity_poly.type
_entity_poly.pdbx_seq_one_letter_code
_entity_poly.pdbx_strand_id
1 'polypeptide(L)'
;MPLKLNLAQERELHRLIDYERSLCEANDDPVFRCAFPYRPDNDLQSELIEARGLLVKNDPRHGTIVVISSAGYSHFPEKARDRRLEEERARRDARLIALTALYSGACMAIGVLLGLIGASGLFGR
;
A
#
# COMPACT_ATOMS: atom_id res chain seq x y z
N MET A 1 14.14 1.09 -1.73
CA MET A 1 13.65 2.36 -1.14
C MET A 1 12.36 2.68 -1.87
N PRO A 2 11.21 2.76 -1.18
CA PRO A 2 9.91 2.87 -1.85
C PRO A 2 9.81 4.21 -2.58
N LEU A 3 9.25 4.17 -3.80
CA LEU A 3 9.00 5.38 -4.57
C LEU A 3 7.92 6.21 -3.88
N LYS A 4 8.17 7.52 -3.71
CA LYS A 4 7.16 8.46 -3.23
C LYS A 4 6.52 9.13 -4.45
N LEU A 5 5.44 8.54 -4.93
CA LEU A 5 4.71 9.04 -6.10
C LEU A 5 3.41 9.72 -5.68
N ASN A 6 3.05 10.79 -6.39
CA ASN A 6 1.73 11.41 -6.28
C ASN A 6 0.67 10.54 -7.00
N LEU A 7 -0.63 10.83 -6.79
CA LEU A 7 -1.71 10.03 -7.38
C LEU A 7 -1.69 10.02 -8.92
N ALA A 8 -1.28 11.11 -9.56
CA ALA A 8 -1.23 11.21 -11.02
C ALA A 8 -0.09 10.37 -11.59
N GLN A 9 1.10 10.45 -10.99
CA GLN A 9 2.27 9.64 -11.28
C GLN A 9 1.99 8.14 -11.07
N GLU A 10 1.30 7.77 -9.99
CA GLU A 10 0.91 6.38 -9.76
C GLU A 10 -0.05 5.87 -10.83
N ARG A 11 -1.05 6.67 -11.23
CA ARG A 11 -1.97 6.26 -12.30
C ARG A 11 -1.26 6.11 -13.64
N GLU A 12 -0.35 7.02 -13.96
CA GLU A 12 0.41 6.94 -15.21
C GLU A 12 1.36 5.74 -15.20
N LEU A 13 2.07 5.50 -14.11
CA LEU A 13 2.91 4.31 -13.96
C LEU A 13 2.09 3.01 -14.08
N HIS A 14 0.90 2.97 -13.47
CA HIS A 14 0.00 1.82 -13.61
C HIS A 14 -0.44 1.62 -15.06
N ARG A 15 -0.83 2.71 -15.75
CA ARG A 15 -1.20 2.67 -17.17
C ARG A 15 -0.06 2.15 -18.04
N LEU A 16 1.18 2.59 -17.80
CA LEU A 16 2.35 2.14 -18.55
C LEU A 16 2.62 0.64 -18.33
N ILE A 17 2.49 0.15 -17.09
CA ILE A 17 2.62 -1.27 -16.77
C ILE A 17 1.51 -2.10 -17.44
N ASP A 18 0.26 -1.65 -17.38
CA ASP A 18 -0.86 -2.34 -18.01
C ASP A 18 -0.70 -2.38 -19.53
N TYR A 19 -0.27 -1.27 -20.12
CA TYR A 19 0.00 -1.18 -21.55
C TYR A 19 1.11 -2.15 -21.97
N GLU A 20 2.22 -2.19 -21.24
CA GLU A 20 3.28 -3.18 -21.47
C GLU A 20 2.78 -4.62 -21.37
N ARG A 21 1.99 -4.95 -20.35
CA ARG A 21 1.42 -6.29 -20.19
C ARG A 21 0.51 -6.67 -21.35
N SER A 22 -0.35 -5.74 -21.80
CA SER A 22 -1.24 -5.96 -22.94
C SER A 22 -0.48 -6.24 -24.24
N LEU A 23 0.71 -5.66 -24.40
CA LEU A 23 1.58 -5.90 -25.54
C LEU A 23 2.32 -7.24 -25.45
N CYS A 24 2.76 -7.62 -24.25
CA CYS A 24 3.40 -8.92 -24.02
C CYS A 24 2.43 -10.11 -24.21
N GLU A 25 1.14 -9.94 -23.93
CA GLU A 25 0.13 -10.97 -24.20
C GLU A 25 -0.19 -11.11 -25.71
N ALA A 26 0.11 -10.08 -26.51
CA ALA A 26 -0.23 -10.03 -27.94
C ALA A 26 0.89 -10.54 -28.88
N ASN A 27 2.15 -10.45 -28.45
CA ASN A 27 3.30 -10.94 -29.22
C ASN A 27 4.09 -11.91 -28.34
N ASP A 28 4.11 -13.19 -28.74
CA ASP A 28 4.74 -14.37 -28.09
C ASP A 28 6.28 -14.28 -27.97
N ASP A 29 6.85 -13.08 -27.98
CA ASP A 29 8.28 -12.79 -28.02
C ASP A 29 8.72 -12.09 -26.71
N PRO A 30 9.36 -12.81 -25.76
CA PRO A 30 9.48 -12.39 -24.36
C PRO A 30 10.58 -11.33 -24.07
N VAL A 31 11.13 -10.66 -25.10
CA VAL A 31 12.46 -10.02 -24.96
C VAL A 31 12.46 -8.49 -25.07
N PHE A 32 11.40 -7.85 -25.56
CA PHE A 32 11.33 -6.39 -25.50
C PHE A 32 10.67 -5.96 -24.19
N ARG A 33 11.51 -5.64 -23.18
CA ARG A 33 11.10 -4.69 -22.13
C ARG A 33 10.49 -3.50 -22.86
N CYS A 34 9.20 -3.23 -22.65
CA CYS A 34 8.51 -2.26 -23.47
C CYS A 34 9.22 -0.91 -23.34
N ALA A 35 9.78 -0.47 -24.46
CA ALA A 35 10.46 0.80 -24.59
C ALA A 35 9.43 1.83 -25.01
N PHE A 36 9.22 2.84 -24.17
CA PHE A 36 8.33 3.95 -24.44
C PHE A 36 9.10 5.07 -25.13
N PRO A 37 8.48 5.82 -26.05
CA PRO A 37 9.12 7.00 -26.63
C PRO A 37 9.38 8.05 -25.55
N TYR A 38 10.56 8.65 -25.58
CA TYR A 38 10.87 9.80 -24.73
C TYR A 38 10.12 11.04 -25.22
N ARG A 39 9.35 11.63 -24.32
CA ARG A 39 8.49 12.80 -24.54
C ARG A 39 8.82 13.86 -23.49
N PRO A 40 9.77 14.77 -23.78
CA PRO A 40 10.19 15.80 -22.83
C PRO A 40 9.10 16.83 -22.53
N ASP A 41 8.06 16.91 -23.39
CA ASP A 41 6.87 17.71 -23.22
C ASP A 41 5.85 17.13 -22.23
N ASN A 42 6.01 15.86 -21.82
CA ASN A 42 5.13 15.22 -20.87
C ASN A 42 5.68 15.34 -19.45
N ASP A 43 5.10 16.26 -18.68
CA ASP A 43 5.46 16.52 -17.27
C ASP A 43 5.39 15.25 -16.40
N LEU A 44 4.41 14.36 -16.63
CA LEU A 44 4.31 13.13 -15.84
C LEU A 44 5.46 12.16 -16.14
N GLN A 45 5.95 12.14 -17.37
CA GLN A 45 7.07 11.28 -17.74
C GLN A 45 8.38 11.81 -17.14
N SER A 46 8.61 13.12 -17.17
CA SER A 46 9.79 13.74 -16.55
C SER A 46 9.77 13.55 -15.04
N GLU A 47 8.64 13.80 -14.38
CA GLU A 47 8.47 13.56 -12.94
C GLU A 47 8.71 12.09 -12.56
N LEU A 48 8.22 11.13 -13.36
CA LEU A 48 8.45 9.70 -13.11
C LEU A 48 9.92 9.29 -13.32
N ILE A 49 10.64 9.96 -14.23
CA ILE A 49 12.08 9.77 -14.42
C ILE A 49 12.84 10.33 -13.20
N GLU A 50 12.50 11.53 -12.73
CA GLU A 50 13.09 12.14 -11.54
C GLU A 50 12.86 11.29 -10.29
N ALA A 51 11.65 10.75 -10.15
CA ALA A 51 11.30 9.83 -9.08
C ALA A 51 12.03 8.48 -9.17
N ARG A 52 12.71 8.17 -10.28
CA ARG A 52 13.34 6.86 -10.59
C ARG A 52 12.33 5.73 -10.83
N GLY A 53 11.06 6.04 -11.09
CA GLY A 53 10.07 5.07 -11.56
C GLY A 53 10.32 4.65 -13.02
N LEU A 54 10.88 5.56 -13.80
CA LEU A 54 11.28 5.35 -15.20
C LEU A 54 12.79 5.58 -15.37
N LEU A 55 13.38 4.95 -16.38
CA LEU A 55 14.79 5.10 -16.75
C LEU A 55 14.90 5.49 -18.21
N VAL A 56 15.69 6.51 -18.50
CA VAL A 56 16.03 6.91 -19.86
C VAL A 56 17.16 6.03 -20.38
N LYS A 57 17.02 5.51 -21.60
CA LYS A 57 18.03 4.73 -22.31
C LYS A 57 18.16 5.26 -23.73
N ASN A 58 19.37 5.23 -24.28
CA ASN A 58 19.58 5.47 -25.71
C ASN A 58 19.60 4.13 -26.44
N ASP A 59 18.63 3.94 -27.33
CA ASP A 59 18.52 2.81 -28.22
C ASP A 59 19.07 3.20 -29.61
N PRO A 60 19.99 2.42 -30.20
CA PRO A 60 20.59 2.76 -31.48
C PRO A 60 19.61 2.72 -32.66
N ARG A 61 18.45 2.06 -32.53
CA ARG A 61 17.43 1.97 -33.58
C ARG A 61 16.31 2.99 -33.39
N HIS A 62 15.96 3.32 -32.14
CA HIS A 62 14.78 4.14 -31.82
C HIS A 62 15.13 5.49 -31.17
N GLY A 63 16.42 5.78 -30.98
CA GLY A 63 16.87 7.00 -30.30
C GLY A 63 16.67 6.92 -28.79
N THR A 64 16.35 8.05 -28.17
CA THR A 64 16.11 8.10 -26.72
C THR A 64 14.76 7.49 -26.37
N ILE A 65 14.79 6.45 -25.55
CA ILE A 65 13.62 5.70 -25.07
C ILE A 65 13.56 5.74 -23.55
N VAL A 66 12.40 5.41 -23.01
CA VAL A 66 12.16 5.31 -21.58
C VAL A 66 11.68 3.90 -21.26
N VAL A 67 12.19 3.31 -20.19
CA VAL A 67 11.80 1.98 -19.72
C VAL A 67 11.37 2.04 -18.26
N ILE A 68 10.45 1.16 -17.87
CA ILE A 68 10.05 1.06 -16.47
C ILE A 68 11.24 0.51 -15.66
N SER A 69 11.56 1.18 -14.56
CA SER A 69 12.65 0.78 -13.68
C SER A 69 12.23 -0.42 -12.82
N SER A 70 13.20 -1.14 -12.25
CA SER A 70 12.89 -2.19 -11.27
C SER A 70 12.10 -1.65 -10.07
N ALA A 71 12.39 -0.42 -9.65
CA ALA A 71 11.65 0.26 -8.58
C ALA A 71 10.21 0.61 -9.01
N GLY A 72 10.01 0.97 -10.29
CA GLY A 72 8.68 1.21 -10.85
C GLY A 72 7.80 -0.03 -10.80
N TYR A 73 8.34 -1.21 -11.15
CA TYR A 73 7.60 -2.47 -11.05
C TYR A 73 7.32 -2.89 -9.60
N SER A 74 8.25 -2.64 -8.67
CA SER A 74 8.08 -3.05 -7.27
C SER A 74 7.13 -2.13 -6.48
N HIS A 75 6.82 -0.93 -6.97
CA HIS A 75 6.00 0.06 -6.26
C HIS A 75 4.64 -0.46 -5.79
N PHE A 76 3.83 -0.98 -6.72
CA PHE A 76 2.49 -1.48 -6.41
C PHE A 76 2.46 -2.70 -5.48
N PRO A 77 3.27 -3.76 -5.69
CA PRO A 77 3.28 -4.91 -4.77
C PRO A 77 3.82 -4.53 -3.38
N GLU A 78 4.80 -3.62 -3.28
CA GLU A 78 5.26 -3.11 -1.99
C GLU A 78 4.17 -2.32 -1.27
N LYS A 79 3.48 -1.42 -1.97
CA LYS A 79 2.34 -0.66 -1.42
C LYS A 79 1.20 -1.57 -0.95
N ALA A 80 0.91 -2.64 -1.69
CA ALA A 80 -0.10 -3.62 -1.30
C ALA A 80 0.31 -4.43 -0.07
N ARG A 81 1.60 -4.80 0.03
CA ARG A 81 2.15 -5.49 1.20
C ARG A 81 2.08 -4.62 2.45
N ASP A 82 2.44 -3.34 2.34
CA ASP A 82 2.45 -2.41 3.46
C ASP A 82 1.02 -2.19 3.99
N ARG A 83 0.03 -2.01 3.11
CA ARG A 83 -1.39 -1.94 3.51
C ARG A 83 -1.86 -3.20 4.25
N ARG A 84 -1.49 -4.39 3.79
CA ARG A 84 -1.85 -5.64 4.48
C ARG A 84 -1.26 -5.71 5.88
N LEU A 85 0.01 -5.32 6.02
CA LEU A 85 0.67 -5.27 7.32
C LEU A 85 -0.01 -4.26 8.27
N GLU A 86 -0.44 -3.12 7.76
CA GLU A 86 -1.21 -2.13 8.53
C GLU A 86 -2.56 -2.68 8.97
N GLU A 87 -3.32 -3.33 8.06
CA GLU A 87 -4.59 -3.96 8.40
C GLU A 87 -4.44 -5.08 9.45
N GLU A 88 -3.38 -5.89 9.34
CA GLU A 88 -3.08 -6.93 10.32
C GLU A 88 -2.76 -6.33 11.71
N ARG A 89 -1.98 -5.25 11.75
CA ARG A 89 -1.69 -4.52 12.99
C ARG A 89 -2.97 -3.93 13.59
N ALA A 90 -3.79 -3.26 12.77
CA ALA A 90 -5.06 -2.69 13.21
C ALA A 90 -6.02 -3.76 13.77
N ARG A 91 -6.06 -4.96 13.18
CA ARG A 91 -6.85 -6.10 13.69
C ARG A 91 -6.33 -6.59 15.04
N ARG A 92 -5.02 -6.66 15.23
CA ARG A 92 -4.41 -7.06 16.52
C ARG A 92 -4.73 -6.03 17.60
N ASP A 93 -4.57 -4.75 17.29
CA ASP A 93 -4.87 -3.66 18.23
C ASP A 93 -6.35 -3.64 18.60
N ALA A 94 -7.25 -3.79 17.64
CA ALA A 94 -8.69 -3.88 17.91
C ALA A 94 -9.05 -5.07 18.83
N ARG A 95 -8.41 -6.23 18.66
CA ARG A 95 -8.61 -7.39 19.54
C ARG A 95 -8.12 -7.13 20.96
N LEU A 96 -6.96 -6.48 21.10
CA LEU A 96 -6.41 -6.12 22.41
C LEU A 96 -7.32 -5.10 23.13
N ILE A 97 -7.78 -4.08 22.43
CA ILE A 97 -8.71 -3.09 22.96
C ILE A 97 -10.04 -3.75 23.37
N ALA A 98 -10.57 -4.65 22.55
CA ALA A 98 -11.81 -5.37 22.89
C ALA A 98 -11.67 -6.24 24.15
N LEU A 99 -10.56 -6.98 24.27
CA LEU A 99 -10.31 -7.84 25.44
C LEU A 99 -10.14 -7.03 26.73
N THR A 100 -9.39 -5.93 26.67
CA THR A 100 -9.20 -5.05 27.83
C THR A 100 -10.51 -4.37 28.23
N ALA A 101 -11.34 -3.94 27.27
CA ALA A 101 -12.67 -3.42 27.54
C ALA A 101 -13.57 -4.46 28.23
N LEU A 102 -13.63 -5.70 27.73
CA LEU A 102 -14.41 -6.78 28.34
C LEU A 102 -13.95 -7.09 29.76
N TYR A 103 -12.63 -7.20 29.98
CA TYR A 103 -12.07 -7.44 31.31
C TYR A 103 -12.44 -6.32 32.28
N SER A 104 -12.26 -5.06 31.87
CA SER A 104 -12.60 -3.90 32.71
C SER A 104 -14.10 -3.85 33.05
N GLY A 105 -14.97 -4.14 32.07
CA GLY A 105 -16.41 -4.22 32.28
C GLY A 105 -16.80 -5.34 33.25
N ALA A 106 -16.15 -6.50 33.17
CA ALA A 106 -16.36 -7.59 34.11
C ALA A 106 -15.95 -7.20 35.54
N CYS A 107 -14.78 -6.56 35.71
CA CYS A 107 -14.34 -6.06 37.02
C CYS A 107 -15.31 -5.03 37.60
N MET A 108 -15.80 -4.09 36.78
CA MET A 108 -16.81 -3.11 37.22
C MET A 108 -18.11 -3.81 37.65
N ALA A 109 -18.60 -4.77 36.88
CA ALA A 109 -19.81 -5.52 37.22
C ALA A 109 -19.67 -6.29 38.54
N ILE A 110 -18.53 -6.94 38.76
CA ILE A 110 -18.23 -7.65 40.02
C ILE A 110 -18.17 -6.65 41.19
N GLY A 111 -17.48 -5.52 41.02
CA GLY A 111 -17.40 -4.47 42.05
C GLY A 111 -18.78 -3.93 42.43
N VAL A 112 -19.65 -3.68 41.45
CA VAL A 112 -21.04 -3.24 41.68
C VAL A 112 -21.84 -4.31 42.42
N LEU A 113 -21.75 -5.58 42.02
CA LEU A 113 -22.45 -6.68 42.68
C LEU A 113 -22.01 -6.83 44.15
N LEU A 114 -20.70 -6.78 44.42
CA LEU A 114 -20.17 -6.84 45.79
C LEU A 114 -20.62 -5.63 46.62
N GLY A 115 -20.65 -4.43 46.04
CA GLY A 115 -21.16 -3.22 46.70
C GLY A 115 -22.64 -3.33 47.07
N LEU A 116 -23.47 -3.88 46.18
CA LEU A 116 -24.90 -4.09 46.43
C LEU A 116 -25.17 -5.14 47.50
N ILE A 117 -24.41 -6.23 47.52
CA ILE A 117 -24.50 -7.28 48.54
C ILE A 117 -24.00 -6.77 49.90
N GLY A 118 -22.90 -6.03 49.92
CA GLY A 118 -22.36 -5.40 51.14
C GLY A 118 -23.30 -4.36 51.73
N ALA A 119 -23.94 -3.54 50.89
CA ALA A 119 -24.92 -2.54 51.33
C ALA A 119 -26.21 -3.18 51.89
N SER A 120 -26.68 -4.28 51.31
CA SER A 120 -27.86 -5.01 51.82
C SER A 120 -27.57 -5.78 53.11
N GLY A 121 -26.33 -6.24 53.33
CA GLY A 121 -25.90 -6.85 54.60
C GLY A 121 -25.72 -5.86 55.77
N LEU A 122 -25.48 -4.58 55.50
CA LEU A 122 -25.28 -3.54 56.53
C LEU A 122 -26.59 -2.87 56.98
N PHE A 123 -27.67 -2.96 56.20
CA PHE A 123 -28.98 -2.37 56.54
C PHE A 123 -29.96 -3.37 57.20
N GLY A 124 -29.54 -4.62 57.36
CA GLY A 124 -30.34 -5.71 57.94
C GLY A 124 -29.94 -6.10 59.37
N ARG A 125 -29.42 -5.16 60.17
CA ARG A 125 -29.11 -5.40 61.59
C ARG A 125 -29.47 -4.21 62.46
#